data_AF-A0AA36JWQ4-F1
#
_entry.id   AF-A0AA36JWQ4-F1
#
_cell.length_a   1.000
_cell.length_b   1.000
_cell.length_c   1.000
_cell.angle_alpha   90.00
_cell.angle_beta   90.00
_cell.angle_gamma   90.00
#
_symmetry.space_group_name_H-M   'P 1'
#
loop_
_entity.id
_entity.type
_entity.pdbx_description
1 polymer ?
#
loop_
_entity_poly.entity_id
_entity_poly.type
_entity_poly.pdbx_seq_one_letter_code
_entity_poly.pdbx_strand_id
1 'polypeptide(L)'
;MGLIERLKLQQKRKKATVKKGMSRLGNLSGLFIFYPLILLVFYGTMNNSELPMVLNRIIFYSGIVIWVTSLLLTVWDFLRNNRLFVGLSTYLMFIYGFFLTPIMSTTAWGNGSLQFIILQEVSIILYPIIFSLIMAMAFTGRDGNFRFAKLRNIVGNIYIYIPALMTVFGLLMSYFVSEYYVVYLFWGLAIFCSVMIDLAWYIAFYPLHHKGTSAVASKAQSQAVDTMGDTLQEKQFDKDEFTEE
;
A
#
# COMPACT_ATOMS: atom_id res chain seq x y z
N MET A 1 -11.14 7.88 26.02
CA MET A 1 -10.77 7.65 24.60
C MET A 1 -11.86 6.98 23.80
N GLY A 2 -12.49 7.76 22.93
CA GLY A 2 -13.36 7.27 21.86
C GLY A 2 -12.58 6.54 20.75
N LEU A 3 -13.30 5.91 19.82
CA LEU A 3 -12.70 5.11 18.73
C LEU A 3 -11.73 5.92 17.87
N ILE A 4 -12.13 7.14 17.48
CA ILE A 4 -11.33 8.06 16.66
C ILE A 4 -9.98 8.35 17.31
N GLU A 5 -9.98 8.57 18.62
CA GLU A 5 -8.78 8.91 19.40
C GLU A 5 -7.79 7.74 19.46
N ARG A 6 -8.32 6.51 19.55
CA ARG A 6 -7.51 5.28 19.52
C ARG A 6 -6.90 5.04 18.14
N LEU A 7 -7.66 5.29 17.06
CA LEU A 7 -7.14 5.21 15.69
C LEU A 7 -6.04 6.26 15.44
N LYS A 8 -6.22 7.50 15.91
CA LYS A 8 -5.19 8.55 15.84
C LYS A 8 -3.90 8.13 16.54
N LEU A 9 -3.99 7.51 17.72
CA LEU A 9 -2.81 6.98 18.43
C LEU A 9 -2.11 5.86 17.66
N GLN A 10 -2.86 4.97 17.03
CA GLN A 10 -2.27 3.92 16.18
C GLN A 10 -1.51 4.51 15.00
N GLN A 11 -2.10 5.48 14.30
CA GLN A 11 -1.45 6.20 13.21
C GLN A 11 -0.17 6.91 13.69
N LYS A 12 -0.22 7.58 14.84
CA LYS A 12 0.95 8.23 15.44
C LYS A 12 2.09 7.24 15.72
N ARG A 13 1.77 6.04 16.22
CA ARG A 13 2.77 4.97 16.45
C ARG A 13 3.36 4.43 15.15
N LYS A 14 2.52 4.19 14.13
CA LYS A 14 2.98 3.75 12.81
C LYS A 14 3.93 4.79 12.20
N LYS A 15 3.56 6.07 12.23
CA LYS A 15 4.41 7.19 11.80
C LYS A 15 5.76 7.21 12.52
N ALA A 16 5.77 7.04 13.84
CA ALA A 16 7.00 7.01 14.65
C ALA A 16 7.88 5.76 14.41
N THR A 17 7.30 4.68 13.88
CA THR A 17 8.04 3.44 13.58
C THR A 17 8.87 3.55 12.31
N VAL A 18 8.48 4.43 11.38
CA VAL A 18 9.20 4.62 10.12
C VAL A 18 10.48 5.41 10.35
N LYS A 19 11.62 4.74 10.16
CA LYS A 19 12.96 5.32 10.38
C LYS A 19 13.64 5.82 9.10
N LYS A 20 13.14 5.41 7.93
CA LYS A 20 13.77 5.70 6.64
C LYS A 20 12.70 5.79 5.54
N GLY A 21 12.90 6.72 4.61
CA GLY A 21 12.09 6.81 3.38
C GLY A 21 12.48 5.79 2.31
N MET A 22 11.78 5.83 1.18
CA MET A 22 12.02 4.93 0.04
C MET A 22 13.46 5.01 -0.51
N SER A 23 13.94 3.87 -1.01
CA SER A 23 15.25 3.75 -1.67
C SER A 23 15.15 4.17 -3.14
N ARG A 24 16.12 4.98 -3.61
CA ARG A 24 16.26 5.33 -5.05
C ARG A 24 16.47 4.10 -5.92
N LEU A 25 17.36 3.19 -5.50
CA LEU A 25 17.64 1.96 -6.23
C LEU A 25 16.39 1.07 -6.33
N GLY A 26 15.61 0.99 -5.26
CA GLY A 26 14.35 0.24 -5.24
C GLY A 26 13.28 0.85 -6.14
N ASN A 27 13.20 2.19 -6.19
CA ASN A 27 12.32 2.88 -7.14
C ASN A 27 12.73 2.59 -8.59
N LEU A 28 14.02 2.67 -8.92
CA LEU A 28 14.51 2.40 -10.27
C LEU A 28 14.26 0.95 -10.72
N SER A 29 14.50 -0.03 -9.84
CA SER A 29 14.20 -1.43 -10.17
C SER A 29 12.70 -1.66 -10.34
N GLY A 30 11.87 -1.04 -9.49
CA GLY A 30 10.43 -1.00 -9.65
C GLY A 30 10.02 -0.47 -11.03
N LEU A 31 10.56 0.70 -11.39
CA LEU A 31 10.19 1.46 -12.57
C LEU A 31 10.59 0.80 -13.89
N PHE A 32 11.79 0.23 -13.97
CA PHE A 32 12.35 -0.27 -15.23
C PHE A 32 12.25 -1.79 -15.39
N ILE A 33 12.07 -2.54 -14.30
CA ILE A 33 12.06 -4.01 -14.34
C ILE A 33 10.70 -4.55 -13.92
N PHE A 34 10.28 -4.31 -12.68
CA PHE A 34 9.09 -4.96 -12.13
C PHE A 34 7.79 -4.43 -12.73
N TYR A 35 7.65 -3.10 -12.85
CA TYR A 35 6.42 -2.48 -13.32
C TYR A 35 6.12 -2.82 -14.79
N PRO A 36 7.06 -2.72 -15.75
CA PRO A 36 6.81 -3.12 -17.13
C PRO A 36 6.47 -4.61 -17.24
N LEU A 37 7.12 -5.47 -16.45
CA LEU A 37 6.85 -6.90 -16.44
C LEU A 37 5.42 -7.21 -15.98
N ILE A 38 4.98 -6.59 -14.89
CA ILE A 38 3.60 -6.70 -14.39
C ILE A 38 2.60 -6.25 -15.46
N LEU A 39 2.86 -5.12 -16.12
CA LEU A 39 1.99 -4.56 -17.15
C LEU A 39 1.92 -5.47 -18.40
N LEU A 40 3.05 -6.07 -18.80
CA LEU A 40 3.12 -7.03 -19.91
C LEU A 40 2.36 -8.32 -19.60
N VAL A 41 2.53 -8.88 -18.40
CA VAL A 41 1.80 -10.09 -17.98
C VAL A 41 0.29 -9.82 -17.99
N PHE A 42 -0.15 -8.69 -17.43
CA PHE A 42 -1.56 -8.31 -17.44
C PHE A 42 -2.11 -8.16 -18.86
N TYR A 43 -1.37 -7.50 -19.75
CA TYR A 43 -1.75 -7.38 -21.15
C TYR A 43 -1.90 -8.75 -21.84
N GLY A 44 -1.02 -9.70 -21.52
CA GLY A 44 -1.09 -11.07 -22.03
C GLY A 44 -2.30 -11.86 -21.52
N THR A 45 -2.77 -11.59 -20.29
CA THR A 45 -3.84 -12.36 -19.65
C THR A 45 -5.21 -11.69 -19.70
N MET A 46 -5.30 -10.39 -20.04
CA MET A 46 -6.56 -9.63 -19.94
C MET A 46 -7.72 -10.18 -20.79
N ASN A 47 -7.43 -10.88 -21.90
CA ASN A 47 -8.46 -11.46 -22.75
C ASN A 47 -9.04 -12.78 -22.20
N ASN A 48 -8.37 -13.39 -21.22
CA ASN A 48 -8.78 -14.65 -20.60
C ASN A 48 -9.65 -14.45 -19.35
N SER A 49 -9.99 -13.19 -19.05
CA SER A 49 -10.79 -12.81 -17.90
C SER A 49 -12.28 -12.70 -18.25
N GLU A 50 -13.16 -13.00 -17.29
CA GLU A 50 -14.57 -12.60 -17.34
C GLU A 50 -14.75 -11.10 -17.03
N LEU A 51 -13.69 -10.36 -16.69
CA LEU A 51 -13.77 -8.91 -16.53
C LEU A 51 -14.24 -8.26 -17.85
N PRO A 52 -15.21 -7.33 -17.79
CA PRO A 52 -15.59 -6.55 -18.96
C PRO A 52 -14.36 -5.95 -19.66
N MET A 53 -14.24 -6.16 -20.97
CA MET A 53 -13.08 -5.71 -21.74
C MET A 53 -12.83 -4.19 -21.63
N VAL A 54 -13.89 -3.41 -21.41
CA VAL A 54 -13.80 -1.97 -21.13
C VAL A 54 -13.03 -1.71 -19.82
N LEU A 55 -13.33 -2.46 -18.75
CA LEU A 55 -12.62 -2.35 -17.47
C LEU A 55 -11.17 -2.79 -17.60
N ASN A 56 -10.89 -3.89 -18.30
CA ASN A 56 -9.51 -4.32 -18.56
C ASN A 56 -8.69 -3.25 -19.28
N ARG A 57 -9.28 -2.60 -20.29
CA ARG A 57 -8.63 -1.48 -20.99
C ARG A 57 -8.38 -0.29 -20.06
N ILE A 58 -9.35 0.07 -19.22
CA ILE A 58 -9.18 1.16 -18.25
C ILE A 58 -8.03 0.84 -17.26
N ILE A 59 -8.00 -0.39 -16.73
CA ILE A 59 -6.94 -0.84 -15.82
C ILE A 59 -5.57 -0.81 -16.53
N PHE A 60 -5.49 -1.25 -17.79
CA PHE A 60 -4.25 -1.22 -18.55
C PHE A 60 -3.76 0.22 -18.82
N TYR A 61 -4.63 1.10 -19.33
CA TYR A 61 -4.26 2.48 -19.64
C TYR A 61 -3.95 3.30 -18.39
N SER A 62 -4.66 3.08 -17.29
CA SER A 62 -4.30 3.70 -16.00
C SER A 62 -2.92 3.23 -15.52
N GLY A 63 -2.53 1.99 -15.80
CA GLY A 63 -1.17 1.49 -15.59
C GLY A 63 -0.12 2.27 -16.38
N ILE A 64 -0.37 2.50 -17.68
CA ILE A 64 0.52 3.32 -18.51
C ILE A 64 0.64 4.74 -17.95
N VAL A 65 -0.46 5.37 -17.55
CA VAL A 65 -0.47 6.72 -16.97
C VAL A 65 0.33 6.74 -15.67
N ILE A 66 0.15 5.76 -14.78
CA ILE A 66 0.91 5.64 -13.54
C ILE A 66 2.39 5.47 -13.83
N TRP A 67 2.76 4.63 -14.80
CA TRP A 67 4.16 4.43 -15.17
C TRP A 67 4.84 5.70 -15.66
N VAL A 68 4.20 6.41 -16.60
CA VAL A 68 4.71 7.68 -17.14
C VAL A 68 4.79 8.73 -16.04
N THR A 69 3.80 8.81 -15.15
CA THR A 69 3.83 9.71 -14.00
C THR A 69 4.99 9.39 -13.06
N SER A 70 5.20 8.12 -12.73
CA SER A 70 6.33 7.66 -11.90
C SER A 70 7.69 7.90 -12.56
N LEU A 71 7.78 7.80 -13.88
CA LEU A 71 8.96 8.19 -14.66
C LEU A 71 9.26 9.68 -14.50
N LEU A 72 8.26 10.54 -14.72
CA LEU A 72 8.40 12.00 -14.58
C LEU A 72 8.81 12.38 -13.15
N LEU A 73 8.19 11.77 -12.14
CA LEU A 73 8.55 11.98 -10.73
C LEU A 73 10.00 11.57 -10.44
N THR A 74 10.44 10.44 -11.00
CA THR A 74 11.81 9.95 -10.84
C THR A 74 12.82 10.89 -11.50
N VAL A 75 12.54 11.37 -12.72
CA VAL A 75 13.38 12.38 -13.40
C VAL A 75 13.46 13.67 -12.56
N TRP A 76 12.32 14.11 -12.01
CA TRP A 76 12.28 15.30 -11.17
C TRP A 76 13.03 15.13 -9.85
N ASP A 77 13.03 13.94 -9.24
CA ASP A 77 13.92 13.62 -8.11
C ASP A 77 15.38 13.82 -8.49
N PHE A 78 15.84 13.32 -9.64
CA PHE A 78 17.23 13.52 -10.06
C PHE A 78 17.59 14.99 -10.27
N LEU A 79 16.66 15.78 -10.81
CA LEU A 79 16.87 17.21 -11.06
C LEU A 79 16.86 18.05 -9.77
N ARG A 80 15.97 17.74 -8.81
CA ARG A 80 15.79 18.55 -7.58
C ARG A 80 16.36 17.91 -6.31
N ASN A 81 16.90 16.70 -6.43
CA ASN A 81 17.41 15.88 -5.33
C ASN A 81 16.42 15.75 -4.15
N ASN A 82 15.11 15.63 -4.46
CA ASN A 82 14.06 15.58 -3.44
C ASN A 82 13.45 14.16 -3.34
N ARG A 83 13.79 13.49 -2.23
CA ARG A 83 13.38 12.11 -1.94
C ARG A 83 11.86 11.89 -1.82
N LEU A 84 11.05 12.95 -1.73
CA LEU A 84 9.59 12.83 -1.79
C LEU A 84 9.09 12.24 -3.10
N PHE A 85 9.68 12.66 -4.21
CA PHE A 85 9.24 12.21 -5.54
C PHE A 85 9.53 10.72 -5.75
N VAL A 86 10.64 10.23 -5.18
CA VAL A 86 10.95 8.79 -5.10
C VAL A 86 9.89 8.06 -4.29
N GLY A 87 9.52 8.61 -3.12
CA GLY A 87 8.46 8.06 -2.27
C GLY A 87 7.13 7.93 -3.00
N LEU A 88 6.71 9.00 -3.66
CA LEU A 88 5.46 9.07 -4.41
C LEU A 88 5.46 8.11 -5.62
N SER A 89 6.54 8.11 -6.40
CA SER A 89 6.74 7.21 -7.55
C SER A 89 6.62 5.74 -7.14
N THR A 90 7.37 5.32 -6.11
CA THR A 90 7.33 3.94 -5.63
C THR A 90 5.95 3.58 -5.08
N TYR A 91 5.29 4.50 -4.37
CA TYR A 91 3.97 4.25 -3.80
C TYR A 91 2.90 4.04 -4.87
N LEU A 92 2.86 4.88 -5.91
CA LEU A 92 1.92 4.73 -7.03
C LEU A 92 2.13 3.40 -7.76
N MET A 93 3.39 3.04 -8.05
CA MET A 93 3.72 1.77 -8.68
C MET A 93 3.33 0.57 -7.81
N PHE A 94 3.58 0.67 -6.51
CA PHE A 94 3.25 -0.37 -5.55
C PHE A 94 1.74 -0.60 -5.48
N ILE A 95 0.93 0.47 -5.33
CA ILE A 95 -0.54 0.34 -5.32
C ILE A 95 -1.02 -0.34 -6.60
N TYR A 96 -0.56 0.11 -7.76
CA TYR A 96 -1.03 -0.45 -9.02
C TYR A 96 -0.71 -1.95 -9.13
N GLY A 97 0.55 -2.34 -8.93
CA GLY A 97 0.95 -3.75 -9.00
C GLY A 97 0.24 -4.60 -7.95
N PHE A 98 -0.04 -4.02 -6.79
CA PHE A 98 -0.73 -4.65 -5.68
C PHE A 98 -2.18 -5.05 -6.01
N PHE A 99 -2.96 -4.17 -6.64
CA PHE A 99 -4.31 -4.49 -7.13
C PHE A 99 -4.30 -5.34 -8.40
N LEU A 100 -3.23 -5.29 -9.21
CA LEU A 100 -3.17 -6.06 -10.45
C LEU A 100 -2.83 -7.54 -10.24
N THR A 101 -2.05 -7.85 -9.20
CA THR A 101 -1.52 -9.20 -8.94
C THR A 101 -2.62 -10.26 -8.74
N PRO A 102 -3.66 -10.03 -7.90
CA PRO A 102 -4.76 -10.98 -7.76
C PRO A 102 -5.53 -11.17 -9.06
N ILE A 103 -5.84 -10.09 -9.78
CA ILE A 103 -6.52 -10.12 -11.08
C ILE A 103 -5.73 -10.97 -12.08
N MET A 104 -4.44 -10.73 -12.23
CA MET A 104 -3.56 -11.52 -13.10
C MET A 104 -3.54 -12.99 -12.69
N SER A 105 -3.44 -13.28 -11.39
CA SER A 105 -3.37 -14.66 -10.93
C SER A 105 -4.67 -15.44 -11.22
N THR A 106 -5.84 -14.83 -10.99
CA THR A 106 -7.14 -15.43 -11.29
C THR A 106 -7.38 -15.59 -12.79
N THR A 107 -6.82 -14.72 -13.62
CA THR A 107 -6.94 -14.79 -15.08
C THR A 107 -5.96 -15.77 -15.73
N ALA A 108 -4.80 -15.97 -15.12
CA ALA A 108 -3.76 -16.86 -15.65
C ALA A 108 -3.89 -18.30 -15.16
N TRP A 109 -4.22 -18.51 -13.88
CA TRP A 109 -4.30 -19.85 -13.26
C TRP A 109 -5.70 -20.22 -12.76
N GLY A 110 -6.61 -19.24 -12.71
CA GLY A 110 -8.02 -19.48 -12.41
C GLY A 110 -8.87 -19.62 -13.68
N ASN A 111 -10.18 -19.60 -13.48
CA ASN A 111 -11.17 -19.52 -14.57
C ASN A 111 -11.46 -18.07 -15.01
N GLY A 112 -10.69 -17.09 -14.53
CA GLY A 112 -10.96 -15.68 -14.80
C GLY A 112 -12.23 -15.15 -14.17
N SER A 113 -12.83 -15.84 -13.18
CA SER A 113 -14.15 -15.51 -12.65
C SER A 113 -14.24 -14.10 -12.07
N LEU A 114 -15.21 -13.33 -12.56
CA LEU A 114 -15.45 -11.97 -12.08
C LEU A 114 -15.80 -11.92 -10.58
N GLN A 115 -16.63 -12.86 -10.12
CA GLN A 115 -17.02 -12.93 -8.70
C GLN A 115 -15.82 -13.19 -7.80
N PHE A 116 -14.88 -14.02 -8.25
CA PHE A 116 -13.69 -14.33 -7.47
C PHE A 116 -12.70 -13.15 -7.46
N ILE A 117 -12.54 -12.47 -8.59
CA ILE A 117 -11.75 -11.22 -8.66
C ILE A 117 -12.33 -10.17 -7.70
N ILE A 118 -13.65 -9.94 -7.72
CA ILE A 118 -14.30 -9.00 -6.80
C ILE A 118 -14.06 -9.39 -5.34
N LEU A 119 -14.18 -10.67 -5.00
CA LEU A 119 -13.91 -11.16 -3.65
C LEU A 119 -12.47 -10.87 -3.21
N GLN A 120 -11.50 -11.09 -4.09
CA GLN A 120 -10.09 -10.81 -3.81
C GLN A 120 -9.86 -9.34 -3.52
N GLU A 121 -10.33 -8.45 -4.39
CA GLU A 121 -10.13 -7.00 -4.25
C GLU A 121 -10.85 -6.43 -3.03
N VAL A 122 -12.09 -6.87 -2.76
CA VAL A 122 -12.83 -6.48 -1.57
C VAL A 122 -12.10 -6.94 -0.31
N SER A 123 -11.57 -8.17 -0.29
CA SER A 123 -10.84 -8.70 0.86
C SER A 123 -9.57 -7.91 1.14
N ILE A 124 -8.84 -7.55 0.08
CA ILE A 124 -7.64 -6.73 0.15
C ILE A 124 -7.91 -5.36 0.78
N ILE A 125 -9.04 -4.72 0.44
CA ILE A 125 -9.43 -3.42 0.99
C ILE A 125 -9.97 -3.54 2.43
N LEU A 126 -10.86 -4.50 2.67
CA LEU A 126 -11.55 -4.63 3.96
C LEU A 126 -10.67 -5.20 5.07
N TYR A 127 -9.75 -6.12 4.75
CA TYR A 127 -8.89 -6.76 5.74
C TYR A 127 -8.11 -5.75 6.62
N PRO A 128 -7.35 -4.78 6.07
CA PRO A 128 -6.62 -3.81 6.88
C PRO A 128 -7.54 -2.87 7.66
N ILE A 129 -8.73 -2.55 7.13
CA ILE A 129 -9.73 -1.68 7.79
C ILE A 129 -10.32 -2.39 9.02
N ILE A 130 -10.88 -3.58 8.81
CA ILE A 130 -11.48 -4.40 9.88
C ILE A 130 -10.46 -4.67 10.96
N PHE A 131 -9.23 -5.03 10.58
CA PHE A 131 -8.17 -5.28 11.54
C PHE A 131 -7.81 -4.03 12.36
N SER A 132 -7.68 -2.86 11.72
CA SER A 132 -7.39 -1.60 12.42
C SER A 132 -8.49 -1.25 13.43
N LEU A 133 -9.75 -1.50 13.08
CA LEU A 133 -10.90 -1.34 13.97
C LEU A 133 -10.84 -2.31 15.16
N ILE A 134 -10.56 -3.60 14.92
CA ILE A 134 -10.37 -4.60 15.97
C ILE A 134 -9.23 -4.18 16.92
N MET A 135 -8.11 -3.71 16.38
CA MET A 135 -6.99 -3.19 17.14
C MET A 135 -7.37 -2.00 18.03
N ALA A 136 -8.18 -1.08 17.50
CA ALA A 136 -8.61 0.09 18.26
C ALA A 136 -9.62 -0.27 19.34
N MET A 137 -10.56 -1.16 19.06
CA MET A 137 -11.65 -1.50 20.00
C MET A 137 -11.20 -2.49 21.08
N ALA A 138 -10.61 -3.61 20.69
CA ALA A 138 -10.34 -4.73 21.59
C ALA A 138 -9.01 -4.56 22.34
N PHE A 139 -7.99 -3.96 21.72
CA PHE A 139 -6.61 -4.04 22.21
C PHE A 139 -6.07 -2.73 22.77
N THR A 140 -6.72 -1.60 22.47
CA THR A 140 -6.30 -0.28 22.97
C THR A 140 -7.11 0.10 24.24
N GLY A 141 -6.40 0.45 25.31
CA GLY A 141 -6.94 0.88 26.60
C GLY A 141 -7.53 2.30 26.56
N ARG A 142 -8.19 2.72 27.65
CA ARG A 142 -8.71 4.09 27.76
C ARG A 142 -7.59 5.14 27.86
N ASP A 143 -6.41 4.71 28.31
CA ASP A 143 -5.16 5.44 28.43
C ASP A 143 -4.34 5.46 27.13
N GLY A 144 -4.84 4.81 26.07
CA GLY A 144 -4.16 4.74 24.78
C GLY A 144 -3.07 3.68 24.68
N ASN A 145 -2.67 3.04 25.79
CA ASN A 145 -1.73 1.92 25.78
C ASN A 145 -2.41 0.61 25.37
N PHE A 146 -1.61 -0.39 25.01
CA PHE A 146 -2.15 -1.73 24.81
C PHE A 146 -2.66 -2.24 26.16
N ARG A 147 -3.91 -2.73 26.20
CA ARG A 147 -4.51 -3.27 27.42
C ARG A 147 -3.68 -4.40 28.03
N PHE A 148 -2.97 -5.16 27.19
CA PHE A 148 -2.13 -6.28 27.59
C PHE A 148 -0.91 -6.39 26.67
N ALA A 149 0.30 -6.38 27.23
CA ALA A 149 1.55 -6.51 26.46
C ALA A 149 1.68 -7.88 25.75
N LYS A 150 1.21 -8.96 26.39
CA LYS A 150 1.18 -10.32 25.81
C LYS A 150 0.22 -10.41 24.62
N LEU A 151 -0.88 -9.69 24.70
CA LEU A 151 -1.94 -9.66 23.69
C LEU A 151 -1.51 -8.84 22.45
N ARG A 152 -0.68 -7.80 22.63
CA ARG A 152 -0.04 -7.07 21.51
C ARG A 152 0.70 -8.01 20.57
N ASN A 153 1.50 -8.92 21.11
CA ASN A 153 2.27 -9.87 20.30
C ASN A 153 1.37 -10.90 19.63
N ILE A 154 0.36 -11.42 20.34
CA ILE A 154 -0.60 -12.39 19.78
C ILE A 154 -1.36 -11.78 18.60
N VAL A 155 -1.84 -10.55 18.72
CA VAL A 155 -2.65 -9.92 17.67
C VAL A 155 -1.79 -9.45 16.50
N GLY A 156 -0.60 -8.90 16.78
CA GLY A 156 0.38 -8.60 15.74
C GLY A 156 0.83 -9.86 14.98
N ASN A 157 0.84 -11.01 15.64
CA ASN A 157 1.13 -12.29 15.01
C ASN A 157 -0.04 -12.83 14.20
N ILE A 158 -1.29 -12.74 14.69
CA ILE A 158 -2.50 -13.13 13.93
C ILE A 158 -2.60 -12.35 12.61
N TYR A 159 -2.20 -11.08 12.63
CA TYR A 159 -2.14 -10.19 11.47
C TYR A 159 -1.28 -10.73 10.32
N ILE A 160 -0.21 -11.46 10.66
CA ILE A 160 0.73 -12.03 9.69
C ILE A 160 0.36 -13.50 9.41
N TYR A 161 -0.11 -14.23 10.41
CA TYR A 161 -0.36 -15.66 10.28
C TYR A 161 -1.53 -16.01 9.38
N ILE A 162 -2.63 -15.25 9.38
CA ILE A 162 -3.77 -15.57 8.51
C ILE A 162 -3.38 -15.48 7.03
N PRO A 163 -2.79 -14.38 6.54
CA PRO A 163 -2.35 -14.28 5.15
C PRO A 163 -1.19 -15.24 4.84
N ALA A 164 -0.27 -15.47 5.78
CA ALA A 164 0.84 -16.40 5.61
C ALA A 164 0.36 -17.85 5.49
N LEU A 165 -0.59 -18.28 6.34
CA LEU A 165 -1.15 -19.63 6.29
C LEU A 165 -1.87 -19.88 4.97
N MET A 166 -2.61 -18.89 4.48
CA MET A 166 -3.24 -18.95 3.16
C MET A 166 -2.22 -19.03 2.03
N THR A 167 -1.12 -18.28 2.13
CA THR A 167 -0.03 -18.31 1.15
C THR A 167 0.66 -19.68 1.13
N VAL A 168 1.01 -20.22 2.30
CA VAL A 168 1.64 -21.55 2.45
C VAL A 168 0.70 -22.64 1.96
N PHE A 169 -0.59 -22.56 2.29
CA PHE A 169 -1.59 -23.50 1.81
C PHE A 169 -1.72 -23.45 0.29
N GLY A 170 -1.81 -22.25 -0.31
CA GLY A 170 -1.83 -22.06 -1.75
C GLY A 170 -0.59 -22.65 -2.43
N LEU A 171 0.59 -22.43 -1.86
CA LEU A 171 1.84 -23.02 -2.36
C LEU A 171 1.81 -24.55 -2.32
N LEU A 172 1.47 -25.14 -1.18
CA LEU A 172 1.42 -26.60 -1.02
C LEU A 172 0.41 -27.23 -1.97
N MET A 173 -0.81 -26.69 -2.02
CA MET A 173 -1.84 -27.22 -2.92
C MET A 173 -1.50 -27.00 -4.39
N SER A 174 -0.79 -25.92 -4.74
CA SER A 174 -0.32 -25.70 -6.11
C SER A 174 0.67 -26.77 -6.57
N TYR A 175 1.51 -27.23 -5.64
CA TYR A 175 2.51 -28.25 -5.92
C TYR A 175 1.94 -29.67 -5.89
N PHE A 176 1.05 -29.97 -4.94
CA PHE A 176 0.56 -31.33 -4.70
C PHE A 176 -0.77 -31.66 -5.40
N VAL A 177 -1.58 -30.66 -5.76
CA VAL A 177 -2.97 -30.88 -6.24
C VAL A 177 -3.20 -30.29 -7.63
N SER A 178 -3.04 -28.97 -7.80
CA SER A 178 -3.34 -28.30 -9.06
C SER A 178 -2.79 -26.88 -9.10
N GLU A 179 -2.29 -26.45 -10.26
CA GLU A 179 -1.85 -25.08 -10.51
C GLU A 179 -2.94 -24.02 -10.22
N TYR A 180 -4.23 -24.41 -10.23
CA TYR A 180 -5.32 -23.54 -9.78
C TYR A 180 -5.07 -22.89 -8.42
N TYR A 181 -4.39 -23.59 -7.51
CA TYR A 181 -4.15 -23.09 -6.16
C TYR A 181 -3.12 -21.95 -6.08
N VAL A 182 -2.41 -21.66 -7.18
CA VAL A 182 -1.56 -20.46 -7.32
C VAL A 182 -2.36 -19.18 -7.06
N VAL A 183 -3.67 -19.19 -7.35
CA VAL A 183 -4.55 -18.05 -7.08
C VAL A 183 -4.65 -17.75 -5.57
N TYR A 184 -4.67 -18.77 -4.71
CA TYR A 184 -4.69 -18.56 -3.25
C TYR A 184 -3.32 -18.13 -2.70
N LEU A 185 -2.23 -18.53 -3.36
CA LEU A 185 -0.90 -18.03 -3.04
C LEU A 185 -0.82 -16.51 -3.24
N PHE A 186 -1.21 -16.03 -4.44
CA PHE A 186 -1.16 -14.60 -4.74
C PHE A 186 -2.20 -13.80 -3.96
N TRP A 187 -3.37 -14.38 -3.70
CA TRP A 187 -4.37 -13.75 -2.84
C TRP A 187 -3.89 -13.63 -1.39
N GLY A 188 -3.26 -14.66 -0.82
CA GLY A 188 -2.65 -14.61 0.51
C GLY A 188 -1.54 -13.57 0.62
N LEU A 189 -0.66 -13.50 -0.39
CA LEU A 189 0.38 -12.46 -0.49
C LEU A 189 -0.23 -11.05 -0.60
N ALA A 190 -1.31 -10.89 -1.34
CA ALA A 190 -1.99 -9.60 -1.47
C ALA A 190 -2.65 -9.18 -0.16
N ILE A 191 -3.29 -10.09 0.58
CA ILE A 191 -3.81 -9.76 1.92
C ILE A 191 -2.65 -9.42 2.88
N PHE A 192 -1.51 -10.12 2.79
CA PHE A 192 -0.33 -9.80 3.59
C PHE A 192 0.23 -8.40 3.27
N CYS A 193 0.25 -8.01 1.99
CA CYS A 193 0.75 -6.72 1.55
C CYS A 193 -0.24 -5.58 1.79
N SER A 194 -1.57 -5.83 1.83
CA SER A 194 -2.59 -4.79 2.05
C SER A 194 -2.39 -4.06 3.38
N VAL A 195 -2.01 -4.83 4.38
CA VAL A 195 -1.56 -4.42 5.71
C VAL A 195 -0.42 -3.40 5.66
N MET A 196 0.51 -3.58 4.72
CA MET A 196 1.70 -2.76 4.59
C MET A 196 1.42 -1.47 3.80
N ILE A 197 0.24 -1.30 3.18
CA ILE A 197 -0.11 -0.08 2.43
C ILE A 197 -0.06 1.15 3.33
N ASP A 198 -0.59 1.05 4.55
CA ASP A 198 -0.56 2.16 5.52
C ASP A 198 0.88 2.50 5.92
N LEU A 199 1.74 1.49 6.10
CA LEU A 199 3.17 1.71 6.36
C LEU A 199 3.86 2.33 5.14
N ALA A 200 3.55 1.85 3.94
CA ALA A 200 4.11 2.33 2.68
C ALA A 200 3.78 3.81 2.46
N TRP A 201 2.58 4.26 2.85
CA TRP A 201 2.22 5.68 2.87
C TRP A 201 3.16 6.51 3.76
N TYR A 202 3.39 6.09 5.01
CA TYR A 202 4.30 6.81 5.90
C TYR A 202 5.76 6.78 5.43
N ILE A 203 6.19 5.71 4.75
CA ILE A 203 7.52 5.59 4.14
C ILE A 203 7.65 6.53 2.93
N ALA A 204 6.62 6.61 2.09
CA ALA A 204 6.59 7.47 0.91
C ALA A 204 6.69 8.96 1.29
N PHE A 205 5.91 9.37 2.29
CA PHE A 205 5.91 10.74 2.81
C PHE A 205 6.90 10.97 3.95
N TYR A 206 7.87 10.07 4.14
CA TYR A 206 8.87 10.19 5.20
C TYR A 206 9.56 11.57 5.24
N PRO A 207 9.97 12.19 4.12
CA PRO A 207 10.62 13.50 4.15
C PRO A 207 9.71 14.62 4.67
N LEU A 208 8.40 14.59 4.39
CA LEU A 208 7.43 15.56 4.96
C LEU A 208 7.26 15.38 6.47
N HIS A 209 7.35 14.13 6.94
CA HIS A 209 7.10 13.79 8.33
C HIS A 209 8.31 14.04 9.25
N HIS A 210 9.51 14.12 8.69
CA HIS A 210 10.77 14.22 9.44
C HIS A 210 11.60 15.44 8.98
N LYS A 211 10.94 16.61 8.89
CA LYS A 211 11.53 17.90 8.47
C LYS A 211 12.91 18.19 9.11
N GLY A 212 13.16 17.74 10.34
CA GLY A 212 14.45 17.95 11.06
C GLY A 212 15.57 16.93 10.82
N THR A 213 15.29 15.69 10.39
CA THR A 213 16.34 14.68 10.13
C THR A 213 16.89 14.76 8.70
N SER A 214 16.22 15.53 7.85
CA SER A 214 16.71 15.89 6.51
C SER A 214 17.71 17.05 6.52
N ALA A 215 18.27 17.43 7.67
CA ALA A 215 19.33 18.44 7.77
C ALA A 215 20.63 18.07 7.01
N VAL A 216 20.75 16.84 6.51
CA VAL A 216 21.82 16.39 5.60
C VAL A 216 21.44 16.56 4.11
N ALA A 217 20.19 16.90 3.81
CA ALA A 217 19.72 17.14 2.45
C ALA A 217 19.65 18.64 2.15
N SER A 218 20.01 19.02 0.92
CA SER A 218 20.30 20.40 0.53
C SER A 218 19.18 21.39 0.86
N LYS A 219 19.53 22.69 0.91
CA LYS A 219 18.60 23.82 1.11
C LYS A 219 17.34 23.76 0.21
N ALA A 220 17.47 23.18 -0.98
CA ALA A 220 16.37 22.96 -1.92
C ALA A 220 15.40 21.84 -1.50
N GLN A 221 15.88 20.76 -0.86
CA GLN A 221 15.02 19.73 -0.30
C GLN A 221 14.21 20.29 0.88
N SER A 222 14.84 21.06 1.79
CA SER A 222 14.12 21.68 2.91
C SER A 222 12.99 22.58 2.40
N GLN A 223 13.28 23.49 1.46
CA GLN A 223 12.29 24.45 0.98
C GLN A 223 11.11 23.80 0.25
N ALA A 224 11.34 22.76 -0.56
CA ALA A 224 10.27 22.03 -1.26
C ALA A 224 9.42 21.16 -0.32
N VAL A 225 10.05 20.55 0.69
CA VAL A 225 9.36 19.81 1.75
C VAL A 225 8.56 20.76 2.64
N ASP A 226 9.08 21.95 2.90
CA ASP A 226 8.41 22.97 3.69
C ASP A 226 7.18 23.52 2.96
N THR A 227 7.31 24.01 1.73
CA THR A 227 6.16 24.49 0.95
C THR A 227 5.07 23.43 0.76
N MET A 228 5.44 22.17 0.49
CA MET A 228 4.47 21.09 0.29
C MET A 228 3.88 20.61 1.62
N GLY A 229 4.66 20.62 2.70
CA GLY A 229 4.19 20.30 4.04
C GLY A 229 3.25 21.37 4.60
N ASP A 230 3.55 22.64 4.33
CA ASP A 230 2.76 23.78 4.78
C ASP A 230 1.43 23.80 4.03
N THR A 231 1.41 23.62 2.70
CA THR A 231 0.16 23.49 1.93
C THR A 231 -0.68 22.25 2.30
N LEU A 232 -0.04 21.13 2.69
CA LEU A 232 -0.77 19.95 3.20
C LEU A 232 -1.31 20.17 4.61
N GLN A 233 -0.64 20.98 5.45
CA GLN A 233 -1.10 21.32 6.79
C GLN A 233 -2.19 22.41 6.78
N GLU A 234 -2.05 23.43 5.93
CA GLU A 234 -3.04 24.50 5.73
C GLU A 234 -4.37 23.91 5.24
N LYS A 235 -4.33 22.91 4.34
CA LYS A 235 -5.54 22.21 3.87
C LYS A 235 -6.09 21.14 4.81
N GLN A 236 -5.31 20.66 5.79
CA GLN A 236 -5.80 19.67 6.76
C GLN A 236 -6.55 20.32 7.94
N PHE A 237 -6.57 21.64 8.02
CA PHE A 237 -7.28 22.39 9.05
C PHE A 237 -7.65 23.78 8.53
N ASP A 238 -8.58 23.88 7.58
CA ASP A 238 -9.60 24.93 7.72
C ASP A 238 -10.36 24.56 9.00
N LYS A 239 -9.81 25.03 10.12
CA LYS A 239 -10.31 24.85 11.48
C LYS A 239 -11.53 25.71 11.76
N ASP A 240 -11.91 26.53 10.79
CA ASP A 240 -12.90 27.58 10.95
C ASP A 240 -14.28 27.17 10.37
N GLU A 241 -14.39 26.05 9.65
CA GLU A 241 -15.67 25.59 9.08
C GLU A 241 -16.51 24.72 10.06
N PHE A 242 -15.99 24.40 11.25
CA PHE A 242 -16.76 23.73 12.32
C PHE A 242 -17.09 24.66 13.49
N THR A 243 -17.27 25.95 13.20
CA THR A 243 -17.96 26.88 14.09
C THR A 243 -19.34 27.14 13.48
N GLU A 244 -20.22 26.15 13.57
CA GLU A 244 -21.67 26.39 13.41
C GLU A 244 -22.15 27.13 14.67
N GLU A 245 -22.80 28.28 14.44
CA GLU A 245 -23.73 28.91 15.39
C GLU A 245 -24.89 27.97 15.76
#